data_AF-A0A429MDI7-F1
#
_entry.id   AF-A0A429MDI7-F1
#
_cell.length_a   1.000
_cell.length_b   1.000
_cell.length_c   1.000
_cell.angle_alpha   90.00
_cell.angle_beta   90.00
_cell.angle_gamma   90.00
#
_symmetry.space_group_name_H-M   'P 1'
#
loop_
_entity.id
_entity.type
_entity.pdbx_description
1 polymer ?
#
loop_
_entity_poly.entity_id
_entity_poly.type
_entity_poly.pdbx_seq_one_letter_code
_entity_poly.pdbx_strand_id
1 'polypeptide(L)'
;MQLTEQQQDKLSKVQLEESWKRSLTPFLLSPYMDSLRDFLFQQKQAQKTIYPPSKQIFNALNITPLDHVKVVILGQDPYHGPNQANGLSFSVQ
;
A
#
# COMPACT_ATOMS: atom_id res chain seq x y z
N MET A 1 -21.34 -0.79 10.89
CA MET A 1 -20.94 -1.94 11.72
C MET A 1 -19.73 -1.53 12.54
N GLN A 2 -19.69 -1.88 13.82
CA GLN A 2 -18.49 -1.69 14.65
C GLN A 2 -17.48 -2.79 14.32
N LEU A 3 -16.20 -2.42 14.18
CA LEU A 3 -15.10 -3.36 13.95
C LEU A 3 -14.76 -4.09 15.24
N THR A 4 -14.40 -5.37 15.15
CA THR A 4 -13.88 -6.13 16.30
C THR A 4 -12.51 -5.61 16.74
N GLU A 5 -12.10 -5.88 17.98
CA GLU A 5 -10.77 -5.50 18.48
C GLU A 5 -9.64 -6.03 17.58
N GLN A 6 -9.76 -7.29 17.12
CA GLN A 6 -8.82 -7.89 16.19
C GLN A 6 -8.74 -7.13 14.86
N GLN A 7 -9.89 -6.67 14.33
CA GLN A 7 -9.92 -5.86 13.11
C GLN A 7 -9.30 -4.48 13.33
N GLN A 8 -9.52 -3.87 14.49
CA GLN A 8 -8.91 -2.58 14.84
C GLN A 8 -7.38 -2.70 14.97
N ASP A 9 -6.87 -3.74 15.65
CA ASP A 9 -5.44 -4.01 15.73
C ASP A 9 -4.82 -4.29 14.36
N LYS A 10 -5.52 -5.02 13.48
CA LYS A 10 -5.07 -5.25 12.10
C LYS A 10 -4.96 -3.93 11.31
N LEU A 11 -5.95 -3.03 11.43
CA LEU A 11 -5.94 -1.75 10.74
C LEU A 11 -4.89 -0.77 11.30
N SER A 12 -4.65 -0.77 12.61
CA SER A 12 -3.68 0.13 13.24
C SER A 12 -2.25 -0.10 12.74
N LYS A 13 -1.95 -1.33 12.31
CA LYS A 13 -0.67 -1.72 11.72
C LYS A 13 -0.49 -1.28 10.26
N VAL A 14 -1.56 -0.86 9.58
CA VAL A 14 -1.50 -0.40 8.19
C VAL A 14 -1.11 1.08 8.15
N GLN A 15 0.06 1.37 7.59
CA GLN A 15 0.51 2.74 7.34
C GLN A 15 -0.12 3.26 6.04
N LEU A 16 -1.23 3.96 6.18
CA LEU A 16 -2.00 4.55 5.09
C LEU A 16 -2.69 5.83 5.58
N GLU A 17 -2.81 6.83 4.73
CA GLU A 17 -3.60 8.05 5.01
C GLU A 17 -5.05 7.70 5.38
N GLU A 18 -5.62 8.44 6.32
CA GLU A 18 -6.84 8.06 7.05
C GLU A 18 -8.09 7.97 6.16
N SER A 19 -8.27 8.89 5.22
CA SER A 19 -9.42 8.86 4.29
C SER A 19 -9.36 7.64 3.37
N TRP A 20 -8.17 7.28 2.89
CA TRP A 20 -7.95 6.03 2.14
C TRP A 20 -8.11 4.78 2.99
N LYS A 21 -7.55 4.77 4.21
CA LYS A 21 -7.65 3.65 5.15
C LYS A 21 -9.10 3.34 5.49
N ARG A 22 -9.91 4.37 5.75
CA ARG A 22 -11.35 4.24 5.99
C ARG A 22 -12.06 3.64 4.79
N SER A 23 -11.87 4.21 3.61
CA SER A 23 -12.52 3.74 2.37
C SER A 23 -12.12 2.32 1.98
N LEU A 24 -10.86 1.94 2.23
CA LEU A 24 -10.32 0.63 1.91
C LEU A 24 -10.44 -0.38 3.05
N THR A 25 -11.05 -0.02 4.18
CA THR A 25 -11.18 -0.90 5.36
C THR A 25 -11.72 -2.30 5.02
N PRO A 26 -12.80 -2.46 4.21
CA PRO A 26 -13.30 -3.79 3.87
C PRO A 26 -12.25 -4.65 3.14
N PHE A 27 -11.46 -4.03 2.26
CA PHE A 27 -10.39 -4.71 1.54
C PHE A 27 -9.19 -5.00 2.44
N LEU A 28 -8.75 -4.04 3.25
CA LEU A 28 -7.62 -4.18 4.17
C LEU A 28 -7.85 -5.29 5.20
N LEU A 29 -9.11 -5.49 5.60
CA LEU A 29 -9.52 -6.55 6.52
C LEU A 29 -9.78 -7.90 5.84
N SER A 30 -9.82 -7.96 4.51
CA SER A 30 -10.13 -9.18 3.77
C SER A 30 -9.03 -10.25 3.89
N PRO A 31 -9.39 -11.55 3.71
CA PRO A 31 -8.42 -12.65 3.61
C PRO A 31 -7.47 -12.49 2.41
N TYR A 32 -7.91 -11.79 1.36
CA TYR A 32 -7.09 -11.56 0.17
C TYR A 32 -5.92 -10.62 0.49
N MET A 33 -6.15 -9.54 1.24
CA MET A 33 -5.08 -8.66 1.69
C MET A 33 -4.09 -9.38 2.61
N ASP A 34 -4.57 -10.33 3.43
CA ASP A 34 -3.68 -11.18 4.24
C ASP A 34 -2.78 -12.05 3.36
N SER A 35 -3.36 -12.69 2.35
CA SER A 35 -2.61 -13.50 1.38
C SER A 35 -1.55 -12.66 0.64
N LEU A 36 -1.86 -11.42 0.26
CA LEU A 36 -0.89 -10.51 -0.37
C LEU A 36 0.25 -10.12 0.58
N ARG A 37 -0.05 -9.87 1.86
CA ARG A 37 0.97 -9.56 2.87
C ARG A 37 1.91 -10.74 3.08
N ASP A 38 1.35 -11.94 3.19
CA ASP A 38 2.12 -13.17 3.40
C ASP A 38 3.00 -13.48 2.19
N PHE A 39 2.46 -13.31 0.98
CA PHE A 39 3.23 -13.43 -0.26
C PHE A 39 4.43 -12.47 -0.26
N LEU A 40 4.22 -11.18 0.00
CA LEU A 40 5.29 -10.18 0.03
C LEU A 40 6.32 -10.49 1.13
N PHE A 41 5.88 -10.96 2.30
CA PHE A 41 6.77 -11.38 3.37
C PHE A 41 7.66 -12.56 2.94
N GLN A 42 7.09 -13.58 2.30
CA GLN A 42 7.84 -14.72 1.75
C GLN A 42 8.85 -14.27 0.69
N GLN A 43 8.48 -13.35 -0.21
CA GLN A 43 9.42 -12.84 -1.22
C GLN A 43 10.61 -12.12 -0.59
N LYS A 44 10.39 -11.36 0.49
CA LYS A 44 11.46 -10.69 1.25
C LYS A 44 12.36 -11.69 1.96
N GLN A 45 11.78 -12.72 2.58
CA GLN A 45 12.55 -13.78 3.24
C GLN A 45 13.41 -14.58 2.25
N ALA A 46 12.94 -14.72 1.00
CA ALA A 46 13.72 -15.26 -0.11
C ALA A 46 14.79 -14.29 -0.66
N GLN A 47 15.09 -13.21 0.06
CA GLN A 47 16.10 -12.20 -0.29
C GLN A 47 15.90 -11.55 -1.67
N LYS A 48 14.66 -11.52 -2.18
CA LYS A 48 14.36 -10.80 -3.42
C LYS A 48 14.49 -9.30 -3.19
N THR A 49 15.09 -8.62 -4.16
CA THR A 49 15.06 -7.15 -4.21
C THR A 49 13.68 -6.71 -4.66
N ILE A 50 13.01 -5.90 -3.84
CA ILE A 50 11.63 -5.42 -4.08
C ILE A 50 11.66 -3.90 -4.10
N TYR A 51 11.07 -3.32 -5.15
CA TYR A 51 10.87 -1.89 -5.30
C TYR A 51 9.37 -1.56 -5.37
N PRO A 52 8.95 -0.37 -4.89
CA PRO A 52 9.74 0.58 -4.09
C PRO A 52 10.00 0.04 -2.67
N PRO A 53 10.83 0.72 -1.85
CA PRO A 53 10.93 0.45 -0.42
C PRO A 53 9.56 0.37 0.26
N SER A 54 9.41 -0.47 1.28
CA SER A 54 8.08 -0.80 1.84
C SER A 54 7.28 0.39 2.35
N LYS A 55 7.96 1.44 2.84
CA LYS A 55 7.32 2.68 3.30
C LYS A 55 6.71 3.51 2.17
N GLN A 56 7.13 3.26 0.93
CA GLN A 56 6.71 3.99 -0.27
C GLN A 56 5.68 3.22 -1.11
N ILE A 57 5.30 1.98 -0.76
CA ILE A 57 4.32 1.20 -1.52
C ILE A 57 2.99 1.96 -1.69
N PHE A 58 2.53 2.66 -0.65
CA PHE A 58 1.30 3.45 -0.69
C PHE A 58 1.56 4.96 -0.83
N ASN A 59 2.71 5.38 -1.35
CA ASN A 59 3.09 6.80 -1.36
C ASN A 59 2.04 7.68 -2.06
N ALA A 60 1.53 7.28 -3.23
CA ALA A 60 0.47 7.98 -3.95
C ALA A 60 -0.76 8.30 -3.08
N LEU A 61 -1.18 7.33 -2.28
CA LEU A 61 -2.34 7.45 -1.38
C LEU A 61 -1.98 8.27 -0.14
N ASN A 62 -0.75 8.13 0.36
CA ASN A 62 -0.29 8.82 1.56
C ASN A 62 -0.14 10.33 1.38
N ILE A 63 0.28 10.78 0.19
CA ILE A 63 0.49 12.21 -0.08
C ILE A 63 -0.76 12.91 -0.64
N THR A 64 -1.79 12.15 -1.03
CA THR A 64 -3.02 12.70 -1.61
C THR A 64 -4.23 12.12 -0.89
N PRO A 65 -4.79 12.80 0.13
CA PRO A 65 -6.05 12.40 0.73
C PRO A 65 -7.14 12.19 -0.33
N LEU A 66 -8.01 11.20 -0.10
CA LEU A 66 -9.01 10.74 -1.06
C LEU A 66 -9.96 11.86 -1.53
N ASP A 67 -10.37 12.73 -0.62
CA ASP A 67 -11.24 13.87 -0.89
C ASP A 67 -10.54 14.99 -1.69
N HIS A 68 -9.21 14.99 -1.73
CA HIS A 68 -8.40 15.90 -2.52
C HIS A 68 -8.06 15.33 -3.91
N VAL A 69 -8.39 14.07 -4.20
CA VAL A 69 -8.16 13.43 -5.50
C VAL A 69 -9.04 14.08 -6.57
N LYS A 70 -8.42 14.49 -7.67
CA LYS A 70 -9.12 15.06 -8.84
C LYS A 70 -8.92 14.24 -10.11
N VAL A 71 -7.79 13.57 -10.24
CA VAL A 71 -7.38 12.80 -11.42
C VAL A 71 -6.71 11.53 -10.94
N VAL A 72 -6.98 10.41 -11.63
CA VAL A 72 -6.32 9.12 -11.39
C VAL A 72 -5.51 8.76 -12.63
N ILE A 73 -4.21 8.53 -12.45
CA ILE A 73 -3.29 8.09 -13.50
C ILE A 73 -2.77 6.70 -13.14
N LEU A 74 -3.09 5.71 -13.96
CA LEU A 74 -2.69 4.32 -13.76
C LEU A 74 -1.40 4.04 -14.53
N GLY A 75 -0.38 3.57 -13.82
CA GLY A 75 0.79 2.92 -14.41
C GLY A 75 0.61 1.40 -14.45
N GLN A 76 1.48 0.71 -15.20
CA GLN A 76 1.51 -0.76 -15.24
C GLN A 76 2.39 -1.31 -14.12
N ASP A 77 3.70 -1.11 -14.23
CA ASP A 77 4.69 -1.61 -13.28
C ASP A 77 5.57 -0.46 -12.74
N PRO A 78 6.06 -0.55 -11.49
CA PRO A 78 7.09 0.36 -11.00
C PRO A 78 8.39 0.22 -11.78
N TYR A 79 9.19 1.28 -11.79
CA TYR A 79 10.59 1.18 -12.21
C TYR A 79 11.35 0.13 -11.38
N HIS A 80 12.13 -0.72 -12.05
CA HIS A 80 12.80 -1.87 -11.43
C HIS A 80 14.28 -1.61 -11.11
N GLY A 81 14.81 -0.42 -11.40
CA GLY A 81 16.18 -0.03 -11.05
C GLY A 81 16.29 0.48 -9.61
N PRO A 82 17.49 0.37 -9.00
CA PRO A 82 17.76 0.91 -7.68
C PRO A 82 17.49 2.42 -7.62
N ASN A 83 16.81 2.87 -6.57
CA ASN A 83 16.46 4.27 -6.33
C ASN A 83 15.60 4.93 -7.43
N GLN A 84 14.88 4.16 -8.25
CA GLN A 84 13.99 4.73 -9.28
C GLN A 84 12.54 4.81 -8.81
N ALA A 85 11.96 3.70 -8.35
CA ALA A 85 10.57 3.69 -7.92
C ALA A 85 10.41 4.34 -6.54
N ASN A 86 9.48 5.29 -6.45
CA ASN A 86 9.16 6.06 -5.25
C ASN A 86 7.68 5.92 -4.82
N GLY A 87 6.93 5.01 -5.45
CA GLY A 87 5.50 4.78 -5.16
C GLY A 87 4.51 5.68 -5.93
N LEU A 88 4.98 6.40 -6.95
CA LEU A 88 4.15 7.19 -7.88
C LEU A 88 4.38 6.68 -9.32
N SER A 89 3.31 6.53 -10.11
CA SER A 89 3.42 6.15 -11.52
C SER A 89 4.14 7.26 -12.32
N PHE A 90 5.01 6.87 -13.25
CA PHE A 90 5.80 7.77 -14.11
C PHE A 90 6.77 8.73 -13.39
N SER A 91 6.88 8.67 -12.06
CA SER A 91 7.86 9.44 -11.29
C SER A 91 9.12 8.62 -11.05
N VAL A 92 10.27 9.30 -11.13
CA VAL A 92 11.56 8.80 -10.62
C VAL A 92 12.03 9.68 -9.46
N GLN A 93 13.06 9.22 -8.75
CA GLN A 93 13.79 10.04 -7.77
C GLN A 93 14.83 10.93 -8.46
#